data_AF-A0AAW7GYC3-F1
#
_entry.id   AF-A0AAW7GYC3-F1
#
_cell.length_a   1.000
_cell.length_b   1.000
_cell.length_c   1.000
_cell.angle_alpha   90.00
_cell.angle_beta   90.00
_cell.angle_gamma   90.00
#
_symmetry.space_group_name_H-M   'P 1'
#
loop_
_entity.id
_entity.type
_entity.pdbx_description
1 polymer ?
#
loop_
_entity_poly.entity_id
_entity_poly.type
_entity_poly.pdbx_seq_one_letter_code
_entity_poly.pdbx_strand_id
1 'polypeptide(L)' 'MKVNDRVTVKTDGGPRRPGVVLAIEEFSEGTMYLVSLEDYPLGIWFFNETGHQDGIFVEKVE' A
#
# COMPACT_ATOMS: atom_id res chain seq x y z
N MET A 1 2.48 -0.10 -10.42
CA MET A 1 1.08 0.04 -9.96
C MET A 1 0.49 1.32 -10.54
N LYS A 2 -0.83 1.41 -10.71
CA LYS A 2 -1.57 2.62 -11.10
C LYS A 2 -2.83 2.81 -10.25
N VAL A 3 -3.43 3.99 -10.29
CA VAL A 3 -4.75 4.23 -9.67
C VAL A 3 -5.78 3.21 -10.21
N ASN A 4 -6.63 2.70 -9.31
CA ASN A 4 -7.57 1.61 -9.48
C ASN A 4 -6.98 0.19 -9.63
N ASP A 5 -5.65 0.00 -9.54
CA ASP A 5 -5.10 -1.35 -9.42
C ASP A 5 -5.52 -1.98 -8.08
N ARG A 6 -5.85 -3.28 -8.11
CA ARG A 6 -6.01 -4.10 -6.90
C ARG A 6 -4.65 -4.46 -6.33
N VAL A 7 -4.52 -4.32 -5.02
CA VAL A 7 -3.26 -4.52 -4.30
C VAL A 7 -3.49 -5.31 -3.02
N THR A 8 -2.41 -5.81 -2.44
CA THR A 8 -2.36 -6.24 -1.04
C THR A 8 -1.37 -5.40 -0.26
N VAL A 9 -1.75 -5.04 0.96
CA VAL A 9 -0.90 -4.30 1.90
C VAL A 9 -0.44 -5.25 2.99
N LYS A 10 0.88 -5.45 3.12
CA LYS A 10 1.52 -6.04 4.30
C LYS A 10 1.87 -4.90 5.26
N THR A 11 1.50 -5.07 6.52
CA THR A 11 1.98 -4.25 7.65
C THR A 11 2.72 -5.16 8.62
N ASP A 12 3.62 -4.61 9.43
CA ASP A 12 4.45 -5.39 10.36
C ASP A 12 3.60 -6.35 11.22
N GLY A 13 4.01 -7.62 11.24
CA GLY A 13 3.38 -8.71 11.97
C GLY A 13 1.94 -9.09 11.56
N GLY A 14 1.32 -8.39 10.61
CA GLY A 14 -0.09 -8.54 10.25
C GLY A 14 -0.34 -9.39 8.99
N PRO A 15 -1.54 -9.96 8.83
CA PRO A 15 -1.95 -10.58 7.58
C PRO A 15 -2.02 -9.54 6.45
N ARG A 16 -1.82 -9.98 5.21
CA ARG A 16 -1.98 -9.10 4.05
C ARG A 16 -3.44 -8.69 3.89
N ARG A 17 -3.69 -7.40 3.72
CA ARG A 17 -5.04 -6.85 3.55
C ARG A 17 -5.27 -6.47 2.08
N PRO A 18 -6.35 -6.93 1.44
CA PRO A 18 -6.68 -6.53 0.08
C PRO A 18 -7.13 -5.07 0.04
N GLY A 19 -6.80 -4.37 -1.04
CA GLY A 19 -7.18 -2.98 -1.23
C GLY A 19 -7.11 -2.51 -2.68
N VAL A 20 -7.43 -1.24 -2.90
CA VAL A 20 -7.38 -0.58 -4.20
C VAL A 20 -6.61 0.73 -4.10
N VAL A 21 -5.75 1.00 -5.08
CA VAL A 21 -5.00 2.26 -5.14
C VAL A 21 -5.95 3.41 -5.51
N LEU A 22 -6.09 4.40 -4.63
CA LEU A 22 -6.86 5.62 -4.86
C LEU A 22 -6.01 6.76 -5.41
N ALA A 23 -4.77 6.89 -4.95
CA ALA A 23 -3.83 7.93 -5.38
C ALA A 23 -2.38 7.45 -5.28
N ILE A 24 -1.50 8.07 -6.05
CA ILE A 24 -0.06 7.81 -6.06
C ILE A 24 0.64 9.17 -6.02
N GLU A 25 1.55 9.35 -5.07
CA GLU A 25 2.37 10.56 -4.95
C GLU A 25 3.84 10.21 -4.79
N GLU A 26 4.71 11.05 -5.34
CA GLU A 26 6.16 10.97 -5.10
C GLU A 26 6.52 11.77 -3.85
N PHE A 27 7.47 11.26 -3.07
CA PHE A 27 8.02 11.95 -1.91
C PHE A 27 9.55 11.74 -1.86
N SER A 28 10.23 12.41 -0.93
CA SER A 28 11.70 12.42 -0.89
C SER A 28 12.35 11.04 -0.80
N GLU A 29 11.67 10.04 -0.23
CA GLU A 29 12.22 8.69 -0.04
C GLU A 29 11.58 7.64 -0.98
N GLY A 30 10.73 8.05 -1.94
CA GLY A 30 10.16 7.14 -2.94
C GLY A 30 8.74 7.47 -3.37
N THR A 31 7.86 6.47 -3.39
CA THR A 31 6.47 6.59 -3.83
C THR A 31 5.52 6.20 -2.71
N MET A 32 4.52 7.05 -2.46
CA MET A 32 3.41 6.76 -1.56
C MET A 32 2.17 6.34 -2.36
N TYR A 33 1.39 5.42 -1.78
CA TYR A 33 0.14 4.90 -2.32
C TYR A 33 -0.97 5.11 -1.29
N LEU A 34 -2.03 5.82 -1.68
CA LEU A 34 -3.26 5.88 -0.90
C LEU A 34 -4.06 4.63 -1.26
N VAL A 35 -4.27 3.74 -0.30
CA VAL A 35 -4.95 2.45 -0.56
C VAL A 35 -6.22 2.38 0.27
N SER A 36 -7.37 2.18 -0.38
CA SER A 36 -8.61 1.83 0.30
C SER A 36 -8.57 0.39 0.78
N LEU A 37 -9.03 0.17 2.00
CA LEU A 37 -9.21 -1.14 2.61
C LEU A 37 -10.68 -1.29 3.01
N GLU A 38 -11.12 -2.52 3.31
CA GLU A 38 -12.51 -2.80 3.71
C GLU A 38 -12.97 -1.93 4.89
N ASP A 39 -12.16 -1.89 5.97
CA ASP A 39 -12.46 -1.09 7.17
C ASP A 39 -12.09 0.40 7.02
N TYR A 40 -11.36 0.76 5.96
CA TYR A 40 -10.83 2.10 5.71
C TYR A 40 -11.14 2.53 4.27
N PRO A 41 -12.41 2.83 3.95
CA PRO A 41 -12.84 3.09 2.58
C PRO A 41 -12.27 4.39 2.00
N LEU A 42 -11.93 5.36 2.86
CA LEU A 42 -11.27 6.61 2.47
C LEU A 42 -9.77 6.45 2.21
N GLY A 43 -9.22 5.29 2.58
CA GLY A 43 -7.83 4.92 2.36
C GLY A 43 -6.86 5.36 3.45
N ILE A 44 -5.71 4.70 3.43
CA ILE A 44 -4.55 4.99 4.27
C ILE A 44 -3.34 5.15 3.34
N TRP A 45 -2.48 6.10 3.64
CA TRP A 45 -1.21 6.28 2.93
C TRP A 45 -0.19 5.24 3.38
N PHE A 46 0.39 4.55 2.40
CA PHE A 46 1.47 3.58 2.59
C PHE A 46 2.65 3.95 1.69
N PHE A 47 3.85 3.59 2.12
CA PHE A 47 5.05 3.57 1.28
C PHE A 47 5.76 2.24 1.48
N ASN A 48 6.52 1.81 0.46
CA ASN A 48 7.27 0.55 0.55
C ASN A 48 8.59 0.81 1.27
N GLU A 49 8.78 0.16 2.42
CA GLU A 49 10.00 0.34 3.22
C GLU A 49 11.18 -0.42 2.61
N THR A 50 12.31 0.25 2.42
CA THR A 50 13.54 -0.37 1.91
C THR A 50 14.50 -0.62 3.07
N GLY A 51 14.41 -1.78 3.72
CA GLY A 51 15.38 -2.13 4.77
C GLY A 51 14.93 -3.19 5.78
N HIS A 52 13.63 -3.49 5.84
CA HIS A 52 13.09 -4.43 6.82
C HIS A 52 12.20 -5.48 6.14
N GLN A 53 12.48 -6.77 6.33
CA GLN A 53 11.67 -7.86 5.74
C GLN A 53 10.21 -7.84 6.24
N ASP A 54 10.01 -7.27 7.43
CA ASP A 54 8.71 -7.08 8.06
C ASP A 54 8.15 -5.66 7.92
N GLY A 55 8.77 -4.86 7.05
CA GLY A 55 8.29 -3.53 6.73
C GLY A 55 6.92 -3.51 6.03
N ILE A 56 6.50 -2.30 5.67
CA ILE A 56 5.26 -2.07 4.96
C ILE A 56 5.48 -2.28 3.47
N PHE A 57 4.62 -3.08 2.84
CA PHE A 57 4.68 -3.35 1.40
C PHE A 57 3.29 -3.33 0.75
N VAL A 58 3.15 -2.50 -0.27
CA VAL A 58 2.04 -2.47 -1.22
C VAL A 58 2.45 -3.21 -2.48
N GLU A 59 1.76 -4.31 -2.77
CA GLU A 59 2.07 -5.19 -3.91
C GLU A 59 0.82 -5.42 -4.76
N LYS A 60 0.99 -5.42 -6.08
CA LYS A 60 -0.11 -5.64 -7.02
C LYS A 60 -0.58 -7.09 -6.97
N VAL A 61 -1.89 -7.30 -7.06
CA VAL A 61 -2.47 -8.62 -7.30
C VAL A 61 -2.43 -8.89 -8.82
N GLU A 62 -1.81 -9.99 -9.26
CA GLU A 62 -1.86 -10.45 -10.65
C GLU A 62 -3.28 -10.84 -11.09
#